data_AF-A0A936NCZ8-F1
#
_entry.id   AF-A0A936NCZ8-F1
#
_cell.length_a   1.000
_cell.length_b   1.000
_cell.length_c   1.000
_cell.angle_alpha   90.00
_cell.angle_beta   90.00
_cell.angle_gamma   90.00
#
_symmetry.space_group_name_H-M   'P 1'
#
loop_
_entity.id
_entity.type
_entity.pdbx_description
1 polymer ?
#
loop_
_entity_poly.entity_id
_entity_poly.type
_entity_poly.pdbx_seq_one_letter_code
_entity_poly.pdbx_strand_id
1 'polypeptide(L)'
;MTSSVVSLGLKFKALSSNITDEGITAHYGGDSPWGKGGVNRSDHNRCPTIVRAWHDYHLSKGWSGLAYSAVVCPHGIIYQGRWANRRTAANGTNAGNQRSYAVCYLAGGDDAVTTEAKRAFHLSAALLRSSLRWRHSDWKSTSCPGKPIRKWSQAGWPLPPGPNPLPPNPPHPTEEYFVTPEDERKFEAMLDRKLETQTNGILEFILRCARRTCLASSSTSWPSGPL
;
A
#
# COMPACT_ATOMS: atom_id res chain seq x y z
N MET A 1 6.39 -5.94 4.92
CA MET A 1 5.72 -4.80 5.59
C MET A 1 4.24 -5.10 5.69
N THR A 2 3.62 -4.79 6.83
CA THR A 2 2.15 -4.84 7.01
C THR A 2 1.56 -3.60 6.34
N SER A 3 0.51 -3.77 5.53
CA SER A 3 -0.20 -2.62 4.95
C SER A 3 -0.80 -1.77 6.07
N SER A 4 -0.55 -0.46 6.03
CA SER A 4 -1.12 0.53 6.97
C SER A 4 -1.86 1.62 6.20
N VAL A 5 -2.72 2.33 6.91
CA VAL A 5 -3.50 3.46 6.40
C VAL A 5 -2.92 4.75 6.95
N VAL A 6 -2.68 5.74 6.10
CA VAL A 6 -2.13 7.03 6.45
C VAL A 6 -3.12 8.13 6.03
N SER A 7 -3.45 9.02 6.98
CA SER A 7 -4.16 10.26 6.67
C SER A 7 -3.14 11.38 6.46
N LEU A 8 -3.15 12.00 5.29
CA LEU A 8 -2.21 13.08 4.95
C LEU A 8 -2.70 14.47 5.37
N GLY A 9 -3.83 14.56 6.08
CA GLY A 9 -4.44 15.83 6.47
C GLY A 9 -4.96 16.66 5.29
N LEU A 10 -5.32 16.01 4.17
CA LEU A 10 -5.81 16.68 2.96
C LEU A 10 -7.05 17.53 3.25
N LYS A 11 -7.07 18.77 2.77
CA LYS A 11 -8.16 19.72 3.01
C LYS A 11 -9.14 19.73 1.84
N PHE A 12 -10.19 18.93 1.96
CA PHE A 12 -11.25 18.88 0.96
C PHE A 12 -12.20 20.07 1.07
N LYS A 13 -12.71 20.54 -0.07
CA LYS A 13 -13.97 21.30 -0.11
C LYS A 13 -15.14 20.35 0.16
N ALA A 14 -16.37 20.86 0.23
CA ALA A 14 -17.56 20.05 0.50
C ALA A 14 -17.62 18.76 -0.35
N LEU A 15 -17.84 17.63 0.33
CA LEU A 15 -17.95 16.30 -0.25
C LEU A 15 -19.40 15.80 -0.14
N SER A 16 -19.93 15.27 -1.23
CA SER A 16 -21.25 14.63 -1.22
C SER A 16 -21.20 13.29 -0.49
N SER A 17 -22.21 13.01 0.34
CA SER A 17 -22.40 11.73 1.03
C SER A 17 -23.35 10.77 0.30
N ASN A 18 -23.76 11.06 -0.94
CA ASN A 18 -24.77 10.28 -1.65
C ASN A 18 -24.26 8.97 -2.29
N ILE A 19 -23.19 8.38 -1.75
CA ILE A 19 -22.65 7.12 -2.25
C ILE A 19 -23.58 5.96 -1.87
N THR A 20 -23.76 4.99 -2.76
CA THR A 20 -24.58 3.78 -2.49
C THR A 20 -23.75 2.53 -2.24
N ASP A 21 -22.43 2.61 -2.43
CA ASP A 21 -21.43 1.53 -2.26
C ASP A 21 -21.89 0.15 -2.74
N GLU A 22 -21.70 -0.10 -4.03
CA GLU A 22 -21.91 -1.40 -4.65
C GLU A 22 -20.58 -2.09 -4.99
N GLY A 23 -19.45 -1.53 -4.57
CA GLY A 23 -18.12 -2.04 -4.89
C GLY A 23 -17.07 -0.96 -5.10
N ILE A 24 -15.83 -1.40 -5.34
CA ILE A 24 -14.67 -0.58 -5.64
C ILE A 24 -14.31 -0.66 -7.11
N THR A 25 -14.01 0.50 -7.68
CA THR A 25 -13.40 0.66 -8.98
C THR A 25 -11.89 0.87 -8.81
N ALA A 26 -11.08 0.02 -9.44
CA ALA A 26 -9.63 0.18 -9.46
C ALA A 26 -9.19 1.18 -10.54
N HIS A 27 -8.19 1.99 -10.20
CA HIS A 27 -7.57 3.01 -11.06
C HIS A 27 -6.04 2.92 -11.04
N TYR A 28 -5.38 3.57 -12.00
CA TYR A 28 -3.95 3.91 -11.97
C TYR A 28 -3.77 5.44 -12.07
N GLY A 29 -2.55 5.92 -11.87
CA GLY A 29 -2.22 7.35 -11.78
C GLY A 29 -2.08 8.11 -13.10
N GLY A 30 -2.25 7.46 -14.25
CA GLY A 30 -1.85 8.03 -15.55
C GLY A 30 -0.39 7.70 -15.87
N ASP A 31 0.37 8.66 -16.37
CA ASP A 31 1.81 8.43 -16.58
C ASP A 31 2.51 8.03 -15.29
N SER A 32 3.52 7.17 -15.39
CA SER A 32 4.19 6.66 -14.19
C SER A 32 4.82 7.83 -13.41
N PRO A 33 4.40 8.07 -12.15
CA PRO A 33 5.01 9.11 -11.35
C PRO A 33 6.45 8.73 -10.95
N TRP A 34 6.88 7.50 -11.24
CA TRP A 34 8.20 6.96 -10.90
C TRP A 34 9.22 7.10 -12.05
N GLY A 35 8.80 7.54 -13.23
CA GLY A 35 9.65 7.67 -14.41
C GLY A 35 9.79 6.37 -15.21
N LYS A 36 10.73 6.34 -16.17
CA LYS A 36 10.85 5.24 -17.16
C LYS A 36 11.25 3.88 -16.56
N GLY A 37 11.73 3.83 -15.32
CA GLY A 37 12.08 2.60 -14.61
C GLY A 37 10.88 1.87 -13.98
N GLY A 38 9.69 2.46 -14.05
CA GLY A 38 8.51 1.96 -13.37
C GLY A 38 8.59 2.14 -11.85
N VAL A 39 7.72 1.44 -11.12
CA VAL A 39 7.58 1.60 -9.66
C VAL A 39 8.91 1.42 -8.92
N ASN A 40 9.35 2.47 -8.21
CA ASN A 40 10.51 2.37 -7.33
C ASN A 40 10.06 1.80 -5.97
N ARG A 41 10.54 0.61 -5.61
CA ARG A 41 10.20 -0.04 -4.32
C ARG A 41 11.13 0.34 -3.16
N SER A 42 12.18 1.12 -3.39
CA SER A 42 13.11 1.55 -2.34
C SER A 42 12.84 2.96 -1.81
N ASP A 43 12.03 3.76 -2.51
CA ASP A 43 11.73 5.14 -2.14
C ASP A 43 10.25 5.32 -1.76
N HIS A 44 9.94 5.01 -0.50
CA HIS A 44 8.60 5.25 0.03
C HIS A 44 8.32 6.74 0.29
N ASN A 45 9.34 7.52 0.61
CA ASN A 45 9.24 8.92 1.04
C ASN A 45 8.59 9.83 -0.01
N ARG A 46 8.68 9.44 -1.28
CA ARG A 46 8.05 10.17 -2.38
C ARG A 46 6.53 9.99 -2.49
N CYS A 47 5.99 8.88 -1.99
CA CYS A 47 4.57 8.55 -2.07
C CYS A 47 3.64 9.65 -1.52
N PRO A 48 3.80 10.13 -0.25
CA PRO A 48 2.91 11.13 0.31
C PRO A 48 2.99 12.48 -0.43
N THR A 49 4.15 12.84 -0.96
CA THR A 49 4.36 14.06 -1.77
C THR A 49 3.56 14.00 -3.07
N ILE A 50 3.57 12.84 -3.75
CA ILE A 50 2.80 12.65 -5.00
C ILE A 50 1.29 12.74 -4.72
N VAL A 51 0.80 12.12 -3.63
CA VAL A 51 -0.63 12.19 -3.28
C VAL A 51 -1.08 13.61 -2.97
N ARG A 52 -0.27 14.38 -2.21
CA ARG A 52 -0.54 15.81 -1.97
C ARG A 52 -0.58 16.60 -3.28
N ALA A 53 0.39 16.40 -4.16
CA ALA A 53 0.41 17.06 -5.48
C ALA A 53 -0.83 16.73 -6.33
N TRP A 54 -1.31 15.48 -6.31
CA TRP A 54 -2.56 15.12 -6.99
C TRP A 54 -3.80 15.74 -6.35
N HIS A 55 -3.82 15.89 -5.03
CA HIS A 55 -4.88 16.62 -4.33
C HIS A 55 -4.92 18.09 -4.78
N ASP A 56 -3.78 18.77 -4.75
CA ASP A 56 -3.65 20.18 -5.13
C ASP A 56 -3.98 20.40 -6.61
N TYR A 57 -3.55 19.47 -7.48
CA TYR A 57 -3.95 19.47 -8.87
C TYR A 57 -5.47 19.36 -9.04
N HIS A 58 -6.14 18.46 -8.32
CA HIS A 58 -7.60 18.37 -8.39
C HIS A 58 -8.29 19.63 -7.83
N LEU A 59 -7.75 20.26 -6.79
CA LEU A 59 -8.24 21.55 -6.30
C LEU A 59 -8.12 22.64 -7.38
N SER A 60 -7.00 22.70 -8.10
CA SER A 60 -6.77 23.67 -9.18
C SER A 60 -7.70 23.46 -10.38
N LYS A 61 -8.18 22.22 -10.61
CA LYS A 61 -9.24 21.91 -11.57
C LYS A 61 -10.66 22.31 -11.09
N GLY A 62 -10.78 22.95 -9.94
CA GLY A 62 -12.05 23.35 -9.34
C GLY A 62 -12.77 22.23 -8.60
N TRP A 63 -12.18 21.05 -8.45
CA TRP A 63 -12.80 19.94 -7.73
C TRP A 63 -12.71 20.16 -6.23
N SER A 64 -13.40 19.31 -5.45
CA SER A 64 -13.32 19.35 -3.98
C SER A 64 -11.99 18.85 -3.40
N GLY A 65 -11.03 18.48 -4.25
CA GLY A 65 -9.77 17.83 -3.90
C GLY A 65 -9.67 16.46 -4.56
N LEU A 66 -8.76 15.63 -4.02
CA LEU A 66 -8.46 14.29 -4.52
C LEU A 66 -9.73 13.50 -4.93
N ALA A 67 -9.78 12.99 -6.15
CA ALA A 67 -11.00 12.37 -6.70
C ALA A 67 -11.30 10.97 -6.15
N TYR A 68 -10.27 10.30 -5.63
CA TYR A 68 -10.31 8.90 -5.20
C TYR A 68 -10.73 8.76 -3.73
N SER A 69 -11.35 7.64 -3.38
CA SER A 69 -11.61 7.26 -1.99
C SER A 69 -10.31 6.96 -1.25
N ALA A 70 -9.38 6.28 -1.93
CA ALA A 70 -8.06 5.97 -1.40
C ALA A 70 -7.01 5.90 -2.52
N VAL A 71 -5.74 6.07 -2.15
CA VAL A 71 -4.59 5.83 -3.04
C VAL A 71 -3.70 4.77 -2.42
N VAL A 72 -3.43 3.70 -3.16
CA VAL A 72 -2.52 2.62 -2.76
C VAL A 72 -1.17 2.86 -3.43
N CYS A 73 -0.08 2.85 -2.67
CA CYS A 73 1.26 2.89 -3.27
C CYS A 73 1.86 1.50 -3.50
N PRO A 74 2.93 1.39 -4.31
CA PRO A 74 3.64 0.13 -4.56
C PRO A 74 4.20 -0.56 -3.30
N HIS A 75 4.38 0.18 -2.22
CA HIS A 75 4.87 -0.32 -0.93
C HIS A 75 3.77 -0.95 -0.06
N GLY A 76 2.50 -0.87 -0.48
CA GLY A 76 1.36 -1.41 0.25
C GLY A 76 0.78 -0.49 1.32
N ILE A 77 1.12 0.81 1.30
CA ILE A 77 0.50 1.83 2.14
C ILE A 77 -0.71 2.43 1.44
N ILE A 78 -1.78 2.67 2.21
CA ILE A 78 -3.04 3.27 1.77
C ILE A 78 -3.06 4.71 2.26
N TYR A 79 -3.16 5.68 1.36
CA TYR A 79 -3.42 7.08 1.69
C TYR A 79 -4.91 7.35 1.61
N GLN A 80 -5.48 7.89 2.68
CA GLN A 80 -6.89 8.27 2.72
C GLN A 80 -7.14 9.44 1.75
N GLY A 81 -8.14 9.25 0.88
CA GLY A 81 -8.68 10.31 0.03
C GLY A 81 -10.02 10.78 0.58
N ARG A 82 -11.06 10.74 -0.26
CA ARG A 82 -12.44 11.04 0.17
C ARG A 82 -12.98 10.04 1.19
N TRP A 83 -12.44 8.82 1.16
CA TRP A 83 -12.71 7.75 2.12
C TRP A 83 -14.18 7.31 2.19
N ALA A 84 -14.55 6.66 3.30
CA ALA A 84 -15.86 6.04 3.52
C ALA A 84 -17.00 7.06 3.51
N ASN A 85 -18.18 6.62 3.06
CA ASN A 85 -19.42 7.41 2.99
C ASN A 85 -19.37 8.68 2.14
N ARG A 86 -18.29 8.88 1.34
CA ARG A 86 -18.14 10.04 0.46
C ARG A 86 -18.10 9.62 -1.01
N ARG A 87 -18.93 10.26 -1.81
CA ARG A 87 -19.00 10.08 -3.27
C ARG A 87 -17.67 10.45 -3.93
N THR A 88 -17.22 9.61 -4.84
CA THR A 88 -15.98 9.83 -5.61
C THR A 88 -16.19 10.82 -6.76
N ALA A 89 -15.10 11.21 -7.40
CA ALA A 89 -15.12 11.97 -8.67
C ALA A 89 -14.26 11.31 -9.75
N ALA A 90 -13.88 10.05 -9.56
CA ALA A 90 -12.82 9.39 -10.32
C ALA A 90 -13.32 8.58 -11.52
N ASN A 91 -14.58 8.11 -11.52
CA ASN A 91 -15.08 7.12 -12.47
C ASN A 91 -15.58 7.73 -13.79
N GLY A 92 -15.57 9.06 -13.92
CA GLY A 92 -15.92 9.78 -15.14
C GLY A 92 -17.39 9.73 -15.55
N THR A 93 -18.26 9.09 -14.76
CA THR A 93 -19.71 9.08 -14.93
C THR A 93 -20.42 9.29 -13.60
N ASN A 94 -21.65 9.81 -13.64
CA ASN A 94 -22.43 10.00 -12.42
C ASN A 94 -22.81 8.66 -11.76
N ALA A 95 -23.18 7.66 -12.55
CA ALA A 95 -23.49 6.33 -12.01
C ALA A 95 -22.26 5.70 -11.34
N GLY A 96 -21.10 5.72 -11.99
CA GLY A 96 -19.88 5.16 -11.43
C GLY A 96 -19.44 5.86 -10.15
N ASN A 97 -19.48 7.20 -10.12
CA ASN A 97 -19.11 7.97 -8.93
C ASN A 97 -20.08 7.78 -7.74
N GLN A 98 -21.35 7.43 -8.00
CA GLN A 98 -22.34 7.15 -6.96
C GLN A 98 -22.22 5.74 -6.40
N ARG A 99 -22.07 4.77 -7.29
CA ARG A 99 -22.19 3.35 -6.97
C ARG A 99 -20.88 2.74 -6.52
N SER A 100 -19.77 3.46 -6.66
CA SER A 100 -18.46 2.87 -6.41
C SER A 100 -17.47 3.81 -5.73
N TYR A 101 -16.86 3.28 -4.66
CA TYR A 101 -15.59 3.80 -4.18
C TYR A 101 -14.51 3.65 -5.25
N ALA A 102 -13.48 4.49 -5.19
CA ALA A 102 -12.42 4.50 -6.18
C ALA A 102 -11.07 4.38 -5.48
N VAL A 103 -10.32 3.33 -5.77
CA VAL A 103 -8.98 3.11 -5.24
C VAL A 103 -7.98 3.23 -6.38
N CYS A 104 -7.08 4.21 -6.27
CA CYS A 104 -6.05 4.47 -7.29
C CYS A 104 -4.73 3.86 -6.89
N TYR A 105 -4.08 3.15 -7.82
CA TYR A 105 -2.71 2.71 -7.67
C TYR A 105 -1.76 3.85 -8.06
N LEU A 106 -0.83 4.20 -7.17
CA LEU A 106 0.20 5.22 -7.38
C LEU A 106 1.29 4.67 -8.30
N ALA A 107 0.93 4.46 -9.57
CA ALA A 107 1.77 3.90 -10.60
C ALA A 107 1.22 4.22 -12.00
N GLY A 108 2.05 3.95 -13.01
CA GLY A 108 1.72 4.06 -14.42
C GLY A 108 0.86 2.90 -14.96
N GLY A 109 0.35 3.06 -16.18
CA GLY A 109 -0.57 2.09 -16.79
C GLY A 109 0.06 0.76 -17.20
N ASP A 110 1.38 0.75 -17.37
CA ASP A 110 2.17 -0.44 -17.65
C ASP A 110 2.99 -0.91 -16.43
N ASP A 111 2.95 -0.17 -15.32
CA ASP A 111 3.69 -0.51 -14.11
C ASP A 111 3.09 -1.75 -13.42
N ALA A 112 3.95 -2.66 -13.00
CA ALA A 112 3.52 -3.86 -12.28
C ALA A 112 2.76 -3.50 -10.99
N VAL A 113 1.65 -4.21 -10.75
CA VAL A 113 0.96 -4.17 -9.45
C VAL A 113 1.70 -5.10 -8.49
N THR A 114 2.37 -4.51 -7.50
CA THR A 114 3.14 -5.26 -6.51
C THR A 114 2.23 -6.13 -5.63
N THR A 115 2.81 -7.16 -5.00
CA THR A 115 2.11 -7.99 -4.01
C THR A 115 1.55 -7.15 -2.86
N GLU A 116 2.34 -6.19 -2.39
CA GLU A 116 2.00 -5.28 -1.31
C GLU A 116 0.84 -4.35 -1.71
N ALA A 117 0.85 -3.82 -2.93
CA ALA A 117 -0.26 -3.02 -3.45
C ALA A 117 -1.55 -3.83 -3.57
N LYS A 118 -1.49 -5.05 -4.11
CA LYS A 118 -2.69 -5.92 -4.20
C LYS A 118 -3.30 -6.17 -2.81
N ARG A 119 -2.47 -6.47 -1.81
CA ARG A 119 -2.95 -6.61 -0.42
C ARG A 119 -3.55 -5.31 0.11
N ALA A 120 -2.96 -4.16 -0.19
CA ALA A 120 -3.49 -2.86 0.21
C ALA A 120 -4.81 -2.50 -0.49
N PHE A 121 -5.04 -2.94 -1.73
CA PHE A 121 -6.34 -2.86 -2.38
C PHE A 121 -7.41 -3.69 -1.64
N HIS A 122 -7.08 -4.92 -1.24
CA HIS A 122 -7.98 -5.74 -0.42
C HIS A 122 -8.22 -5.15 0.98
N LEU A 123 -7.19 -4.60 1.62
CA LEU A 123 -7.32 -3.88 2.88
C LEU A 123 -8.21 -2.64 2.72
N SER A 124 -8.07 -1.88 1.64
CA SER A 124 -8.97 -0.77 1.32
C SER A 124 -10.41 -1.25 1.18
N ALA A 125 -10.64 -2.39 0.51
CA ALA A 125 -11.96 -2.98 0.39
C ALA A 125 -12.56 -3.39 1.73
N ALA A 126 -11.78 -4.07 2.58
CA ALA A 126 -12.22 -4.45 3.92
C ALA A 126 -12.55 -3.23 4.80
N LEU A 127 -11.68 -2.21 4.80
CA LEU A 127 -11.87 -0.98 5.58
C LEU A 127 -13.09 -0.19 5.13
N LEU A 128 -13.33 -0.11 3.82
CA LEU A 128 -14.50 0.55 3.24
C LEU A 128 -15.75 -0.32 3.29
N ARG A 129 -15.67 -1.56 3.79
CA ARG A 129 -16.74 -2.56 3.82
C ARG A 129 -17.34 -2.87 2.45
N SER A 130 -16.47 -2.89 1.45
CA SER A 130 -16.82 -3.05 0.04
C SER A 130 -16.01 -4.19 -0.59
N SER A 131 -16.14 -4.38 -1.90
CA SER A 131 -15.43 -5.43 -2.64
C SER A 131 -14.82 -4.88 -3.93
N LEU A 132 -13.65 -5.40 -4.34
CA LEU A 132 -13.08 -5.07 -5.65
C LEU A 132 -14.00 -5.61 -6.74
N ARG A 133 -14.55 -4.73 -7.56
CA ARG A 133 -15.61 -5.10 -8.51
C ARG A 133 -15.34 -4.62 -9.93
N TRP A 134 -14.94 -3.38 -10.09
CA TRP A 134 -14.83 -2.74 -11.40
C TRP A 134 -13.43 -2.24 -11.72
N ARG A 135 -13.21 -2.05 -13.01
CA ARG A 135 -12.13 -1.31 -13.63
C ARG A 135 -12.69 0.04 -14.09
N HIS A 136 -11.89 1.10 -14.10
CA HIS A 136 -12.38 2.40 -14.59
C HIS A 136 -12.99 2.30 -16.02
N SER A 137 -12.42 1.47 -16.89
CA SER A 137 -12.95 1.22 -18.23
C SER A 137 -14.34 0.60 -18.28
N ASP A 138 -14.85 0.04 -17.18
CA ASP A 138 -16.20 -0.49 -17.13
C ASP A 138 -17.25 0.64 -17.06
N TRP A 139 -16.81 1.87 -16.75
CA TRP A 139 -17.66 3.07 -16.68
C TRP A 139 -17.57 3.98 -17.91
N LYS A 140 -16.41 4.01 -18.60
CA LYS A 140 -16.18 4.85 -19.77
C LYS A 140 -15.04 4.34 -20.65
N SER A 141 -14.95 4.83 -21.89
CA SER A 141 -13.79 4.57 -22.75
C SER A 141 -12.53 5.23 -22.18
N THR A 142 -11.57 4.41 -21.72
CA THR A 142 -10.28 4.83 -21.16
C THR A 142 -9.30 3.66 -21.10
N SER A 143 -8.00 3.96 -21.13
CA SER A 143 -6.93 2.98 -20.87
C SER A 143 -6.87 2.55 -19.39
N CYS A 144 -7.44 3.33 -18.46
CA CYS A 144 -7.52 3.00 -17.03
C CYS A 144 -8.32 1.72 -16.77
N PRO A 145 -7.81 0.75 -15.99
CA PRO A 145 -6.74 0.87 -14.99
C PRO A 145 -5.33 0.43 -15.44
N GLY A 146 -5.05 0.40 -16.73
CA GLY A 146 -3.77 -0.11 -17.24
C GLY A 146 -3.72 -1.64 -17.34
N LYS A 147 -2.74 -2.18 -18.06
CA LYS A 147 -2.68 -3.62 -18.39
C LYS A 147 -2.50 -4.50 -17.14
N PRO A 148 -1.61 -4.16 -16.18
CA PRO A 148 -1.37 -5.03 -15.03
C PRO A 148 -2.58 -5.17 -14.09
N ILE A 149 -3.30 -4.08 -13.81
CA ILE A 149 -4.54 -4.14 -13.01
C ILE A 149 -5.64 -4.88 -13.78
N ARG A 150 -5.78 -4.66 -15.10
CA ARG A 150 -6.75 -5.42 -15.92
C ARG A 150 -6.52 -6.92 -15.85
N LYS A 151 -5.27 -7.37 -15.98
CA LYS A 151 -4.89 -8.78 -15.88
C LYS A 151 -5.24 -9.35 -14.51
N TRP A 152 -4.97 -8.61 -13.44
CA TRP A 152 -5.32 -9.02 -12.08
C TRP A 152 -6.84 -9.10 -11.86
N SER A 153 -7.59 -8.14 -12.41
CA SER A 153 -9.06 -8.12 -12.41
C SER A 153 -9.66 -9.33 -13.13
N GLN A 154 -9.15 -9.64 -14.33
CA GLN A 154 -9.61 -10.78 -15.14
C GLN A 154 -9.38 -12.13 -14.44
N ALA A 155 -8.36 -12.21 -13.58
CA ALA A 155 -8.10 -13.38 -12.75
C ALA A 155 -9.03 -13.47 -11.52
N GLY A 156 -9.98 -12.55 -11.35
CA GLY A 156 -10.91 -12.53 -10.22
C GLY A 156 -10.37 -11.86 -8.96
N TRP A 157 -9.42 -10.91 -9.11
CA TRP A 157 -8.80 -10.21 -7.98
C TRP A 157 -8.21 -11.14 -6.91
N PRO A 158 -7.38 -12.14 -7.28
CA PRO A 158 -6.84 -13.07 -6.30
C PRO A 158 -5.98 -12.33 -5.27
N LEU A 159 -6.29 -12.56 -3.99
CA LEU A 159 -5.47 -12.10 -2.88
C LEU A 159 -4.12 -12.85 -2.91
N PRO A 160 -2.97 -12.15 -2.92
CA PRO A 160 -1.68 -12.83 -2.91
C PRO A 160 -1.48 -13.66 -1.62
N PRO A 161 -0.87 -14.87 -1.72
CA PRO A 161 -0.59 -15.69 -0.55
C PRO A 161 0.37 -15.00 0.42
N GLY A 162 0.35 -15.39 1.69
CA GLY A 162 1.20 -14.86 2.76
C GLY A 162 0.41 -14.19 3.88
N PRO A 163 1.08 -13.59 4.87
CA PRO A 163 0.43 -13.04 6.05
C PRO A 163 -0.62 -11.99 5.65
N ASN A 164 -1.85 -12.21 6.10
CA ASN A 164 -2.94 -11.27 5.88
C ASN A 164 -2.63 -10.00 6.69
N PRO A 165 -2.52 -8.81 6.06
CA PRO A 165 -2.31 -7.58 6.82
C PRO A 165 -3.60 -7.09 7.51
N LEU A 166 -4.74 -7.75 7.28
CA LEU A 166 -6.02 -7.41 7.91
C LEU A 166 -6.04 -7.88 9.38
N PRO A 167 -6.29 -6.98 10.36
CA PRO A 167 -6.76 -7.42 11.66
C PRO A 167 -8.13 -8.13 11.52
N PRO A 168 -8.48 -9.11 12.39
CA PRO A 168 -9.71 -9.90 12.28
C PRO A 168 -11.00 -9.07 12.25
N ASN A 169 -10.96 -7.84 12.78
CA ASN A 169 -12.02 -6.84 12.70
C ASN A 169 -11.38 -5.47 12.50
N PRO A 170 -11.26 -4.94 11.28
CA PRO A 170 -10.85 -3.56 11.10
C PRO A 170 -11.90 -2.65 11.75
N PRO A 171 -11.51 -1.73 12.64
CA PRO A 171 -12.40 -0.73 13.20
C PRO A 171 -13.19 0.01 12.12
N HIS A 172 -14.41 0.43 12.46
CA HIS A 172 -15.26 1.21 11.57
C HIS A 172 -14.47 2.39 10.98
N PRO A 173 -14.61 2.69 9.68
CA PRO A 173 -14.14 3.96 9.13
C PRO A 173 -15.09 5.07 9.60
N THR A 174 -14.99 5.47 10.87
CA THR A 174 -15.35 6.84 11.23
C THR A 174 -14.34 7.78 10.56
N GLU A 175 -14.68 9.06 10.42
CA GLU A 175 -13.83 10.07 9.74
C GLU A 175 -12.41 10.23 10.32
N GLU A 176 -12.04 9.49 11.36
CA GLU A 176 -10.77 9.59 12.06
C GLU A 176 -10.11 8.23 12.23
N TYR A 177 -9.53 7.70 11.14
CA TYR A 177 -8.33 6.89 11.29
C TYR A 177 -7.13 7.84 11.20
N PHE A 178 -6.94 8.64 12.24
CA PHE A 178 -5.69 9.37 12.42
C PHE A 178 -4.65 8.38 12.93
N VAL A 179 -3.70 8.01 12.09
CA VAL A 179 -2.36 7.73 12.61
C VAL A 179 -1.88 9.07 13.11
N THR A 180 -1.95 9.30 14.42
CA THR A 180 -1.39 10.52 15.00
C THR A 180 0.12 10.53 14.71
N PRO A 181 0.79 11.70 14.74
CA PRO A 181 2.26 11.74 14.70
C PRO A 181 2.91 10.85 15.78
N GLU A 182 2.18 10.57 16.87
CA GLU A 182 2.61 9.63 17.89
C GLU A 182 2.50 8.17 17.46
N ASP A 183 1.44 7.80 16.73
CA ASP A 183 1.29 6.46 16.16
C ASP A 183 2.29 6.20 15.03
N GLU A 184 2.62 7.23 14.24
CA GLU A 184 3.70 7.18 13.25
C GLU A 184 5.05 6.98 13.95
N ARG A 185 5.35 7.75 15.01
CA ARG A 185 6.56 7.53 15.83
C ARG A 185 6.60 6.16 16.49
N LYS A 186 5.48 5.65 17.00
CA LYS A 186 5.39 4.30 17.61
C LYS A 186 5.57 3.21 16.56
N PHE A 187 5.06 3.41 15.34
CA PHE A 187 5.24 2.48 14.23
C PHE A 187 6.69 2.46 13.75
N GLU A 188 7.33 3.63 13.57
CA GLU A 188 8.76 3.72 13.26
C GLU A 188 9.62 3.09 14.37
N ALA A 189 9.34 3.39 15.64
CA ALA A 189 10.02 2.76 16.77
C ALA A 189 9.81 1.22 16.84
N MET A 190 8.68 0.71 16.36
CA MET A 190 8.42 -0.73 16.25
C MET A 190 9.20 -1.36 15.08
N LEU A 191 9.34 -0.65 13.96
CA LEU A 191 10.15 -1.09 12.82
C LEU A 191 11.63 -1.12 13.20
N ASP A 192 12.13 -0.09 13.90
CA ASP A 192 13.50 -0.03 14.41
C ASP A 192 13.78 -1.18 15.38
N ARG A 193 12.87 -1.47 16.33
CA ARG A 193 13.01 -2.64 17.22
C ARG A 193 13.05 -3.97 16.48
N LYS A 194 12.30 -4.12 15.38
CA LYS A 194 12.32 -5.34 14.54
C LYS A 194 13.63 -5.47 13.76
N LEU A 195 14.16 -4.36 13.26
CA LEU A 195 15.49 -4.31 12.63
C LEU A 195 16.58 -4.65 13.65
N GLU A 196 16.49 -4.11 14.87
CA GLU A 196 17.47 -4.34 15.94
C GLU A 196 17.43 -5.79 16.45
N THR A 197 16.24 -6.39 16.59
CA THR A 197 16.13 -7.83 16.92
C THR A 197 16.60 -8.74 15.78
N GLN A 198 16.42 -8.36 14.51
CA GLN A 198 17.00 -9.10 13.38
C GLN A 198 18.52 -8.98 13.33
N THR A 199 19.08 -7.79 13.53
CA THR A 199 20.54 -7.57 13.55
C THR A 199 21.19 -8.31 14.72
N ASN A 200 20.59 -8.26 15.91
CA ASN A 200 21.08 -9.00 17.08
C ASN A 200 20.96 -10.52 16.89
N GLY A 201 19.90 -11.00 16.25
CA GLY A 201 19.76 -12.41 15.89
C GLY A 201 20.81 -12.89 14.89
N ILE A 202 21.17 -12.05 13.91
CA ILE A 202 22.24 -12.32 12.95
C ILE A 202 23.61 -12.29 13.62
N LEU A 203 23.86 -11.33 14.51
CA LEU A 203 25.12 -11.21 15.25
C LEU A 203 25.34 -12.41 16.18
N GLU A 204 24.30 -12.82 16.94
CA GLU A 204 24.34 -14.02 17.77
C GLU A 204 24.55 -15.29 16.95
N PHE A 205 23.93 -15.39 15.76
CA PHE A 205 24.16 -16.51 14.84
C PHE A 205 25.62 -16.55 14.35
N ILE A 206 26.18 -15.41 13.95
CA ILE A 206 27.58 -15.29 13.51
C ILE A 206 28.53 -15.64 14.66
N LEU A 207 28.30 -15.13 15.87
CA LEU A 207 29.11 -15.43 17.06
C LEU A 207 29.04 -16.92 17.44
N ARG A 208 27.87 -17.55 17.29
CA ARG A 208 27.68 -18.98 17.54
C ARG A 208 28.36 -19.85 16.47
N CYS A 209 28.37 -19.41 15.21
CA CYS A 209 29.13 -20.03 14.13
C CYS A 209 30.66 -19.91 14.36
N ALA A 210 31.14 -18.73 14.75
CA ALA A 210 32.56 -18.47 15.05
C ALA A 210 33.07 -19.30 16.25
N ARG A 211 32.26 -19.46 17.30
CA ARG A 211 32.59 -20.32 18.45
C ARG A 211 32.65 -21.81 18.09
N ARG A 212 31.83 -22.27 17.14
CA ARG A 212 31.90 -23.66 16.62
C ARG A 212 33.14 -23.92 15.77
N THR A 213 33.63 -22.92 15.03
CA THR A 213 34.87 -23.05 14.23
C THR A 213 36.12 -23.06 15.11
N CYS A 214 36.14 -22.31 16.22
CA CYS A 214 37.27 -22.34 17.16
C CYS A 214 37.42 -23.70 17.86
N LEU A 215 36.31 -24.34 18.25
CA LEU A 215 36.33 -25.66 18.91
C LEU A 215 36.82 -26.78 17.99
N ALA A 216 36.57 -26.69 16.68
CA ALA A 216 37.03 -27.66 15.68
C ALA A 216 38.55 -27.58 15.39
N SER A 217 39.22 -26.49 15.76
CA SER A 217 40.67 -26.29 15.52
C SER A 217 41.57 -26.79 16.67
N SER A 218 40.99 -27.29 17.76
CA SER A 218 41.74 -27.65 18.99
C SER A 218 42.12 -29.13 19.13
N SER A 219 41.87 -29.98 18.11
CA SER A 219 42.24 -31.39 18.12
C SER A 219 43.29 -31.73 17.06
N THR A 220 44.54 -31.33 17.28
CA THR A 220 45.71 -31.98 16.65
C THR A 220 46.76 -32.22 17.73
N SER A 221 46.65 -33.37 18.41
CA SER A 221 47.70 -33.87 19.28
C SER A 221 48.83 -34.47 18.44
N TRP A 222 50.04 -33.96 18.63
CA TRP A 222 51.28 -34.49 18.07
C TRP A 222 51.67 -35.80 18.77
N PRO A 223 52.09 -36.86 18.05
CA PRO A 223 52.62 -38.05 18.68
C PRO A 223 54.10 -37.83 19.08
N SER A 224 54.37 -37.90 20.37
CA SER A 224 55.72 -37.98 20.94
C SER A 224 56.35 -39.34 20.63
N GLY A 225 57.45 -39.34 19.87
CA GLY A 225 58.28 -40.52 19.60
C GLY A 225 59.23 -40.86 20.77
N PRO A 226 59.63 -42.13 20.92
CA PRO A 226 60.54 -42.55 21.98
C PRO A 226 62.02 -42.41 21.56
N LEU A 227 62.88 -42.19 22.56
CA LEU A 227 64.34 -42.40 22.51
C LEU A 227 64.65 -43.91 22.57
#